data_AF-A0ABD0ZWT2-F1
#
_entry.id   AF-A0ABD0ZWT2-F1
#
_cell.length_a   1.000
_cell.length_b   1.000
_cell.length_c   1.000
_cell.angle_alpha   90.00
_cell.angle_beta   90.00
_cell.angle_gamma   90.00
#
_symmetry.space_group_name_H-M   'P 1'
#
loop_
_entity.id
_entity.type
_entity.pdbx_description
1 polymer ?
#
loop_
_entity_poly.entity_id
_entity_poly.type
_entity_poly.pdbx_seq_one_letter_code
_entity_poly.pdbx_strand_id
1 'polypeptide(L)'
;MKRCRECENPEAIYRKGLINYFHKTSHEQQRQKGLDQMRRAVKEKHEEARYVLGLVLLCLGVVNSEEGLHVLSPLFVGDKLSTLQAKFQIFCGKLQNSWSWWGRDRGTKLKRTYSKRVCHCDGRTQFQNQGWCRNGSDRYLPVREACPICVWDYEISKFSEYL
;
A
#
# COMPACT_ATOMS: atom_id res chain seq x y z
N MET A 1 17.99 7.00 30.12
CA MET A 1 17.42 6.87 28.76
C MET A 1 15.92 6.53 28.81
N LYS A 2 15.05 7.52 29.09
CA LYS A 2 13.59 7.33 29.22
C LYS A 2 12.77 8.41 28.48
N ARG A 3 13.08 8.71 27.22
CA ARG A 3 12.30 9.69 26.43
C ARG A 3 12.23 9.25 24.98
N CYS A 4 11.24 8.41 24.66
CA CYS A 4 10.74 8.14 23.30
C CYS A 4 9.57 7.12 23.29
N ARG A 5 8.99 6.74 24.45
CA ARG A 5 7.84 5.81 24.50
C ARG A 5 6.48 6.50 24.29
N GLU A 6 6.43 7.83 24.36
CA GLU A 6 5.17 8.61 24.36
C GLU A 6 5.08 9.64 23.23
N CYS A 7 6.04 9.66 22.30
CA CYS A 7 5.79 10.34 21.04
C CYS A 7 4.86 9.44 20.24
N GLU A 8 3.60 9.83 20.08
CA GLU A 8 2.65 9.28 19.12
C GLU A 8 3.11 9.56 17.68
N ASN A 9 4.38 9.26 17.37
CA ASN A 9 4.97 9.46 16.07
C ASN A 9 4.26 8.52 15.09
N PRO A 10 3.52 9.08 14.11
CA PRO A 10 2.71 8.26 13.22
C PRO A 10 3.56 7.32 12.35
N GLU A 11 4.82 7.67 12.07
CA GLU A 11 5.78 6.80 11.38
C GLU A 11 6.11 5.55 12.21
N ALA A 12 6.35 5.72 13.51
CA ALA A 12 6.65 4.61 14.41
C ALA A 12 5.44 3.69 14.57
N ILE A 13 4.24 4.27 14.70
CA ILE A 13 2.98 3.53 14.78
C ILE A 13 2.75 2.74 13.48
N TYR A 14 2.93 3.38 12.32
CA TYR A 14 2.81 2.76 11.01
C TYR A 14 3.75 1.56 10.83
N ARG A 15 5.05 1.75 11.09
CA ARG A 15 6.05 0.67 10.96
C ARG A 15 5.75 -0.51 11.88
N LYS A 16 5.32 -0.23 13.11
CA LYS A 16 4.89 -1.27 14.06
C LYS A 16 3.66 -2.01 13.52
N GLY A 17 2.71 -1.29 12.92
CA GLY A 17 1.55 -1.85 12.24
C GLY A 17 1.93 -2.82 11.12
N LEU A 18 2.87 -2.41 10.24
CA LEU A 18 3.36 -3.26 9.15
C LEU A 18 3.99 -4.54 9.65
N ILE A 19 4.89 -4.44 10.64
CA ILE A 19 5.54 -5.61 11.22
C ILE A 19 4.46 -6.53 11.82
N ASN A 20 3.55 -6.00 12.63
CA ASN A 20 2.48 -6.79 13.23
C ASN A 20 1.56 -7.47 12.22
N TYR A 21 1.39 -6.89 11.03
CA TYR A 21 0.54 -7.46 10.00
C TYR A 21 1.26 -8.50 9.12
N PHE A 22 2.51 -8.26 8.74
CA PHE A 22 3.27 -9.06 7.78
C PHE A 22 4.28 -10.05 8.41
N HIS A 23 4.49 -10.00 9.72
CA HIS A 23 5.41 -10.91 10.40
C HIS A 23 4.94 -12.37 10.35
N LYS A 24 5.88 -13.31 10.23
CA LYS A 24 5.63 -14.76 10.06
C LYS A 24 4.67 -15.32 11.11
N THR A 25 4.88 -14.95 12.37
CA THR A 25 4.17 -15.50 13.53
C THR A 25 2.93 -14.69 13.90
N SER A 26 2.55 -13.68 13.11
CA SER A 26 1.37 -12.89 13.43
C SER A 26 0.11 -13.72 13.27
N HIS A 27 -0.61 -13.92 14.37
CA HIS A 27 -1.95 -14.51 14.38
C HIS A 27 -3.01 -13.44 14.04
N GLU A 28 -4.28 -13.85 13.86
CA GLU A 28 -5.35 -12.95 13.40
C GLU A 28 -5.52 -11.72 14.28
N GLN A 29 -5.49 -11.89 15.60
CA GLN A 29 -5.57 -10.77 16.54
C GLN A 29 -4.38 -9.80 16.39
N GLN A 30 -3.19 -10.30 16.11
CA GLN A 30 -2.01 -9.46 15.90
C GLN A 30 -2.10 -8.70 14.57
N ARG A 31 -2.65 -9.34 13.54
CA ARG A 31 -2.94 -8.70 12.26
C ARG A 31 -3.96 -7.58 12.42
N GLN A 32 -5.04 -7.83 13.15
CA GLN A 32 -6.05 -6.80 13.43
C GLN A 32 -5.43 -5.62 14.18
N LYS A 33 -4.60 -5.88 15.21
CA LYS A 33 -3.83 -4.83 15.89
C LYS A 33 -2.92 -4.06 14.93
N GLY A 34 -2.31 -4.74 13.95
CA GLY A 34 -1.51 -4.12 12.91
C GLY A 34 -2.32 -3.17 12.03
N LEU A 35 -3.51 -3.60 11.59
CA LEU A 35 -4.45 -2.75 10.84
C LEU A 35 -4.89 -1.54 11.65
N ASP A 36 -5.21 -1.72 12.93
CA ASP A 36 -5.65 -0.62 13.80
C ASP A 36 -4.52 0.40 14.04
N GLN A 37 -3.27 -0.06 14.14
CA GLN A 37 -2.09 0.81 14.19
C GLN A 37 -1.94 1.61 12.90
N MET A 38 -2.06 0.97 11.73
CA MET A 38 -2.03 1.70 10.45
C MET A 38 -3.17 2.71 10.34
N ARG A 39 -4.40 2.36 10.73
CA ARG A 39 -5.56 3.27 10.77
C ARG A 39 -5.28 4.50 11.66
N ARG A 40 -4.65 4.32 12.82
CA ARG A 40 -4.23 5.42 13.69
C ARG A 40 -3.22 6.33 12.98
N ALA A 41 -2.20 5.78 12.34
CA ALA A 41 -1.24 6.59 11.58
C ALA A 41 -1.90 7.37 10.42
N VAL A 42 -2.92 6.79 9.77
CA VAL A 42 -3.71 7.49 8.75
C VAL A 42 -4.51 8.66 9.33
N LYS A 43 -5.09 8.51 10.53
CA LYS A 43 -5.77 9.61 11.24
C LYS A 43 -4.82 10.78 11.52
N GLU A 44 -3.58 10.47 11.85
CA GLU A 44 -2.47 11.44 12.00
C GLU A 44 -1.86 11.89 10.65
N LYS A 45 -2.62 11.76 9.55
CA LYS A 45 -2.28 12.23 8.19
C LYS A 45 -1.03 11.60 7.57
N HIS A 46 -0.57 10.44 8.05
CA HIS A 46 0.59 9.76 7.47
C HIS A 46 0.28 9.19 6.07
N GLU A 47 0.91 9.75 5.03
CA GLU A 47 0.63 9.40 3.63
C GLU A 47 1.05 7.96 3.28
N GLU A 48 2.20 7.47 3.76
CA GLU A 48 2.63 6.09 3.49
C GLU A 48 1.72 5.04 4.14
N ALA A 49 1.32 5.26 5.40
CA ALA A 49 0.33 4.43 6.08
C ALA A 49 -1.00 4.38 5.32
N ARG A 50 -1.43 5.52 4.77
CA ARG A 50 -2.65 5.62 3.95
C ARG A 50 -2.53 4.77 2.70
N TYR A 51 -1.41 4.89 1.99
CA TYR A 51 -1.11 4.10 0.81
C TYR A 51 -1.14 2.60 1.10
N VAL A 52 -0.37 2.13 2.10
CA VAL A 52 -0.27 0.69 2.37
C VAL A 52 -1.54 0.12 2.97
N LEU A 53 -2.18 0.82 3.92
CA LEU A 53 -3.45 0.39 4.49
C LEU A 53 -4.51 0.25 3.39
N GLY A 54 -4.57 1.22 2.48
CA GLY A 54 -5.46 1.17 1.33
C GLY A 54 -5.28 -0.10 0.51
N LEU A 55 -4.06 -0.39 0.06
CA LEU A 55 -3.77 -1.60 -0.72
C LEU A 55 -4.11 -2.89 0.05
N VAL A 56 -3.80 -2.95 1.34
CA VAL A 56 -4.13 -4.10 2.19
C VAL A 56 -5.65 -4.29 2.28
N LEU A 57 -6.42 -3.23 2.51
CA LEU A 57 -7.88 -3.28 2.58
C LEU A 57 -8.51 -3.71 1.25
N LEU A 58 -8.00 -3.22 0.12
CA LEU A 58 -8.43 -3.68 -1.20
C LEU A 58 -8.20 -5.18 -1.38
N CYS A 59 -7.08 -5.72 -0.89
CA CYS A 59 -6.75 -7.15 -0.97
C CYS A 59 -7.56 -8.03 0.00
N LEU A 60 -8.06 -7.48 1.11
CA LEU A 60 -8.85 -8.20 2.12
C LEU A 60 -10.29 -8.51 1.68
N GLY A 61 -10.67 -8.17 0.45
CA GLY A 61 -11.93 -8.56 -0.17
C GLY A 61 -13.01 -7.47 -0.17
N VAL A 62 -14.16 -7.79 -0.79
CA VAL A 62 -15.22 -6.84 -1.17
C VAL A 62 -15.71 -5.97 0.00
N VAL A 63 -15.81 -6.53 1.21
CA VAL A 63 -16.31 -5.82 2.41
C VAL A 63 -15.42 -4.63 2.79
N ASN A 64 -14.09 -4.79 2.71
CA ASN A 64 -13.13 -3.74 3.09
C ASN A 64 -12.74 -2.86 1.90
N SER A 65 -13.33 -3.13 0.75
CA SER A 65 -12.84 -2.65 -0.53
C SER A 65 -13.24 -1.19 -0.79
N GLU A 66 -14.42 -0.78 -0.29
CA GLU A 66 -14.86 0.62 -0.29
C GLU A 66 -14.06 1.46 0.71
N GLU A 67 -13.78 0.93 1.91
CA GLU A 67 -12.89 1.58 2.89
C GLU A 67 -11.50 1.80 2.27
N GLY A 68 -10.94 0.79 1.60
CA GLY A 68 -9.66 0.89 0.90
C GLY A 68 -9.64 2.00 -0.16
N LEU A 69 -10.68 2.09 -1.00
CA LEU A 69 -10.78 3.15 -2.02
C LEU A 69 -10.93 4.53 -1.39
N HIS A 70 -11.75 4.66 -0.34
CA HIS A 70 -11.92 5.92 0.38
C HIS A 70 -10.60 6.39 0.99
N VAL A 71 -9.85 5.48 1.63
CA VAL A 71 -8.51 5.75 2.19
C VAL A 71 -7.53 6.18 1.11
N LEU A 72 -7.59 5.60 -0.10
CA LEU A 72 -6.67 5.90 -1.20
C LEU A 72 -7.07 7.13 -2.03
N SER A 73 -8.34 7.53 -2.02
CA SER A 73 -8.85 8.64 -2.83
C SER A 73 -8.04 9.94 -2.74
N PRO A 74 -7.51 10.38 -1.57
CA PRO A 74 -6.74 11.61 -1.50
C PRO A 74 -5.36 11.50 -2.16
N LEU A 75 -4.82 10.28 -2.32
CA LEU A 75 -3.52 10.04 -2.96
C LEU A 75 -3.62 10.09 -4.48
N PHE A 76 -4.81 9.91 -5.04
CA PHE A 76 -5.06 9.94 -6.47
C PHE A 76 -4.90 11.35 -7.09
N VAL A 77 -5.02 12.39 -6.26
CA VAL A 77 -5.00 13.79 -6.72
C VAL A 77 -3.57 14.35 -6.80
N GLY A 78 -2.55 13.63 -6.33
CA GLY A 78 -1.17 14.12 -6.22
C GLY A 78 -0.13 13.25 -6.92
N ASP A 79 0.94 13.89 -7.42
CA ASP A 79 2.09 13.25 -8.08
C ASP A 79 3.03 12.47 -7.12
N LYS A 80 2.55 12.12 -5.93
CA LYS A 80 3.37 11.54 -4.85
C LYS A 80 3.40 10.02 -4.83
N LEU A 81 2.65 9.34 -5.69
CA LEU A 81 2.49 7.88 -5.64
C LEU A 81 3.84 7.14 -5.79
N SER A 82 4.68 7.56 -6.73
CA SER A 82 6.03 7.03 -6.94
C SER A 82 6.93 7.21 -5.72
N THR A 83 6.79 8.33 -5.01
CA THR A 83 7.53 8.58 -3.77
C THR A 83 7.07 7.66 -2.65
N LEU A 84 5.76 7.43 -2.51
CA LEU A 84 5.20 6.52 -1.50
C LEU A 84 5.58 5.06 -1.79
N GLN A 85 5.55 4.65 -3.05
CA GLN A 85 6.07 3.36 -3.50
C GLN A 85 7.54 3.17 -3.12
N ALA A 86 8.40 4.13 -3.47
CA ALA A 86 9.82 4.05 -3.19
C ALA A 86 10.11 3.96 -1.68
N LYS A 87 9.43 4.77 -0.87
CA LYS A 87 9.56 4.72 0.60
C LYS A 87 9.17 3.34 1.16
N PHE A 88 8.04 2.81 0.71
CA PHE A 88 7.56 1.51 1.13
C PHE A 88 8.51 0.37 0.73
N GLN A 89 9.02 0.39 -0.50
CA GLN A 89 10.00 -0.58 -0.99
C GLN A 89 11.32 -0.52 -0.19
N ILE A 90 11.84 0.68 0.08
CA ILE A 90 13.05 0.85 0.90
C ILE A 90 12.82 0.29 2.30
N PHE A 91 11.65 0.53 2.90
CA PHE A 91 11.32 0.01 4.21
C PHE A 91 11.22 -1.53 4.20
N CYS A 92 10.50 -2.12 3.24
CA CYS A 92 10.39 -3.57 3.12
C CYS A 92 11.74 -4.23 2.82
N GLY A 93 12.58 -3.62 1.98
CA GLY A 93 13.94 -4.08 1.70
C GLY A 93 14.82 -4.14 2.96
N LYS A 94 14.65 -3.20 3.89
CA LYS A 94 15.33 -3.26 5.21
C LYS A 94 14.83 -4.43 6.08
N LEU A 95 13.58 -4.84 5.90
CA LEU A 95 12.99 -5.97 6.62
C LEU A 95 13.27 -7.32 5.97
N GLN A 96 13.57 -7.39 4.67
CA GLN A 96 13.87 -8.63 3.95
C GLN A 96 15.08 -9.39 4.52
N ASN A 97 16.05 -8.68 5.10
CA ASN A 97 17.19 -9.30 5.79
C ASN A 97 16.83 -9.88 7.16
N SER A 98 15.59 -9.68 7.63
CA SER A 98 15.08 -10.29 8.85
C SER A 98 14.48 -11.66 8.57
N TRP A 99 15.03 -12.70 9.19
CA TRP A 99 14.55 -14.08 9.14
C TRP A 99 13.05 -14.27 9.48
N SER A 100 12.42 -13.29 10.12
CA SER A 100 11.02 -13.33 10.56
C SER A 100 10.06 -12.49 9.67
N TRP A 101 10.59 -11.80 8.65
CA TRP A 101 9.80 -11.05 7.69
C TRP A 101 9.24 -11.97 6.60
N TRP A 102 7.92 -12.15 6.58
CA TRP A 102 7.20 -12.95 5.57
C TRP A 102 6.31 -12.06 4.69
N GLY A 103 6.75 -10.82 4.48
CA GLY A 103 6.05 -9.83 3.67
C GLY A 103 5.69 -10.38 2.29
N ARG A 104 6.65 -10.98 1.59
CA ARG A 104 6.47 -11.51 0.23
C ARG A 104 5.43 -12.63 0.14
N ASP A 105 5.52 -13.63 1.01
CA ASP A 105 4.57 -14.76 1.03
C ASP A 105 3.15 -14.28 1.36
N ARG A 106 3.03 -13.38 2.34
CA ARG A 106 1.74 -12.83 2.74
C ARG A 106 1.17 -11.87 1.69
N GLY A 107 2.00 -11.02 1.09
CA GLY A 107 1.66 -10.15 -0.02
C GLY A 107 1.13 -10.93 -1.21
N THR A 108 1.79 -12.05 -1.53
CA THR A 108 1.34 -12.98 -2.58
C THR A 108 -0.02 -13.61 -2.23
N LYS A 109 -0.23 -14.01 -0.96
CA LYS A 109 -1.52 -14.53 -0.49
C LYS A 109 -2.63 -13.49 -0.56
N LEU A 110 -2.35 -12.25 -0.19
CA LEU A 110 -3.29 -11.11 -0.29
C LEU A 110 -3.63 -10.77 -1.74
N LYS A 111 -2.64 -10.79 -2.63
CA LYS A 111 -2.87 -10.60 -4.06
C LYS A 111 -3.78 -11.68 -4.65
N ARG A 112 -3.69 -12.93 -4.17
CA ARG A 112 -4.59 -14.02 -4.61
C ARG A 112 -6.03 -13.84 -4.13
N THR A 113 -6.24 -13.17 -3.00
CA THR A 113 -7.60 -12.86 -2.52
C THR A 113 -8.18 -11.60 -3.17
N TYR A 114 -7.36 -10.83 -3.88
CA TYR A 114 -7.82 -9.67 -4.62
C TYR A 114 -8.65 -10.09 -5.83
N SER A 115 -9.93 -9.74 -5.83
CA SER A 115 -10.78 -9.84 -7.01
C SER A 115 -10.66 -8.55 -7.80
N LYS A 116 -10.13 -8.65 -9.02
CA LYS A 116 -10.05 -7.51 -9.95
C LYS A 116 -11.44 -6.91 -10.13
N ARG A 117 -11.56 -5.60 -9.97
CA ARG A 117 -12.85 -4.92 -10.13
C ARG A 117 -13.19 -4.77 -11.60
N VAL A 118 -14.48 -4.78 -11.89
CA VAL A 118 -14.98 -4.42 -13.21
C VAL A 118 -14.86 -2.91 -13.35
N CYS A 119 -13.96 -2.47 -14.24
CA CYS A 119 -13.91 -1.08 -14.69
C CYS A 119 -14.72 -0.95 -15.99
N HIS A 120 -15.63 0.01 -16.04
CA HIS A 120 -16.35 0.39 -17.27
C HIS A 120 -15.66 1.50 -18.06
N CYS A 121 -14.40 1.78 -17.74
CA CYS A 121 -13.56 2.68 -18.51
C CYS A 121 -13.38 2.16 -19.94
N ASP A 122 -13.26 3.09 -20.87
CA ASP A 122 -13.02 2.89 -22.31
C ASP A 122 -11.64 2.28 -22.64
N GLY A 123 -10.92 1.77 -21.64
CA GLY A 123 -9.63 1.12 -21.80
C GLY A 123 -8.48 2.06 -22.17
N ARG A 124 -8.69 3.38 -22.21
CA ARG A 124 -7.66 4.36 -22.59
C ARG A 124 -6.56 4.55 -21.54
N THR A 125 -6.78 4.08 -20.32
CA THR A 125 -5.70 3.92 -19.32
C THR A 125 -4.88 2.66 -19.65
N GLN A 126 -4.21 2.64 -20.81
CA GLN A 126 -3.30 1.55 -21.17
C GLN A 126 -1.95 1.77 -20.50
N PHE A 127 -1.71 1.06 -19.40
CA PHE A 127 -0.36 0.85 -18.90
C PHE A 127 0.39 -0.06 -19.87
N GLN A 128 1.37 0.47 -20.59
CA GLN A 128 2.26 -0.38 -21.39
C GLN A 128 3.23 -1.15 -20.47
N ASN A 129 3.62 -2.35 -20.89
CA ASN A 129 4.40 -3.38 -20.18
C ASN A 129 5.82 -2.98 -19.69
N GLN A 130 6.18 -1.68 -19.64
CA GLN A 130 7.52 -1.20 -19.28
C GLN A 130 7.60 -0.46 -17.93
N GLY A 131 6.56 -0.57 -17.09
CA GLY A 131 6.45 0.26 -15.88
C GLY A 131 6.15 1.73 -16.22
N TRP A 132 6.24 2.62 -15.23
CA TRP A 132 6.27 4.06 -15.49
C TRP A 132 7.55 4.35 -16.29
N CYS A 133 7.41 4.75 -17.57
CA CYS A 133 8.53 4.88 -18.49
C CYS A 133 9.70 5.68 -17.90
N ARG A 134 10.87 5.04 -17.77
CA ARG A 134 12.11 5.65 -17.24
C ARG A 134 12.90 6.46 -18.29
N ASN A 135 12.40 6.60 -19.51
CA ASN A 135 13.11 7.30 -20.59
C ASN A 135 12.30 8.45 -21.19
N GLY A 136 12.62 9.67 -20.76
CA GLY A 136 12.98 10.77 -21.67
C GLY A 136 11.95 11.33 -22.65
N SER A 137 10.64 11.14 -22.44
CA SER A 137 9.66 12.04 -23.06
C SER A 137 8.51 12.32 -22.09
N ASP A 138 8.48 13.57 -21.62
CA ASP A 138 7.48 14.13 -20.72
C ASP A 138 6.07 14.10 -21.35
N ARG A 139 5.44 12.93 -21.32
CA ARG A 139 3.98 12.82 -21.32
C ARG A 139 3.60 11.90 -20.18
N TYR A 140 3.77 12.40 -18.97
CA TYR A 140 2.91 12.00 -17.86
C TYR A 140 1.47 12.11 -18.38
N LEU A 141 0.76 10.99 -18.53
CA LEU A 141 -0.69 11.07 -18.33
C LEU A 141 -0.82 11.46 -16.87
N PRO A 142 -1.25 12.70 -16.55
CA PRO A 142 -1.40 13.09 -15.16
C PRO A 142 -2.34 12.07 -14.53
N VAL A 143 -2.02 11.60 -13.31
CA VAL A 143 -2.88 10.66 -12.55
C VAL A 143 -4.35 11.13 -12.56
N ARG A 144 -4.57 12.44 -12.72
CA ARG A 144 -5.86 13.12 -12.94
C ARG A 144 -6.72 12.60 -14.10
N GLU A 145 -6.14 12.01 -15.14
CA GLU A 145 -6.86 11.47 -16.31
C GLU A 145 -6.99 9.94 -16.27
N ALA A 146 -6.33 9.29 -15.30
CA ALA A 146 -6.39 7.85 -15.16
C ALA A 146 -7.68 7.39 -14.47
N CYS A 147 -8.14 6.17 -14.75
CA CYS A 147 -9.20 5.58 -13.94
C CYS A 147 -8.63 5.16 -12.57
N PRO A 148 -9.20 5.61 -11.44
CA PRO A 148 -8.73 5.21 -10.11
C PRO A 148 -8.71 3.70 -9.90
N ILE A 149 -9.72 3.00 -10.41
CA ILE A 149 -9.82 1.53 -10.31
C ILE A 149 -8.64 0.87 -11.03
N CYS A 150 -8.32 1.30 -12.25
CA CYS A 150 -7.20 0.75 -13.03
C CYS A 150 -5.85 1.02 -12.38
N VAL A 151 -5.65 2.19 -11.78
CA VAL A 151 -4.43 2.52 -11.06
C VAL A 151 -4.24 1.60 -9.88
N TRP A 152 -5.26 1.43 -9.03
CA TRP A 152 -5.14 0.57 -7.85
C TRP A 152 -5.04 -0.92 -8.21
N ASP A 153 -5.70 -1.38 -9.28
CA ASP A 153 -5.50 -2.72 -9.85
C ASP A 153 -4.03 -2.95 -10.23
N TYR A 154 -3.41 -1.97 -10.89
CA TYR A 154 -2.00 -2.03 -11.26
C TYR A 154 -1.09 -2.04 -10.03
N GLU A 155 -1.32 -1.15 -9.06
CA GLU A 155 -0.56 -1.11 -7.81
C GLU A 155 -0.62 -2.44 -7.06
N ILE A 156 -1.81 -3.06 -6.97
CA ILE A 156 -1.99 -4.38 -6.35
C ILE A 156 -1.26 -5.47 -7.12
N SER A 157 -1.23 -5.38 -8.47
CA SER A 157 -0.46 -6.32 -9.29
C SER A 157 1.02 -6.30 -8.93
N LYS A 158 1.55 -5.15 -8.51
CA LYS A 158 2.94 -4.94 -8.09
C LYS A 158 3.18 -5.03 -6.59
N PHE A 159 2.12 -5.06 -5.78
CA PHE A 159 2.21 -5.02 -4.33
C PHE A 159 3.08 -6.12 -3.71
N SER A 160 2.99 -7.35 -4.21
CA SER A 160 3.84 -8.46 -3.75
C SER A 160 5.31 -8.32 -4.14
N GLU A 161 5.61 -7.56 -5.20
CA GLU A 161 6.98 -7.27 -5.64
C GLU A 161 7.64 -6.22 -4.73
N TYR A 162 6.83 -5.42 -4.02
CA TYR A 162 7.30 -4.40 -3.08
C TYR A 162 7.68 -4.96 -1.70
N LEU A 163 7.24 -6.19 -1.38
CA LEU A 163 7.40 -6.86 -0.08
C LEU A 163 8.60 -7.83 -0.06
#